data_AF-A0A0Q3VGN9-F1
#
_entry.id   AF-A0A0Q3VGN9-F1
#
_cell.length_a   1.000
_cell.length_b   1.000
_cell.length_c   1.000
_cell.angle_alpha   90.00
_cell.angle_beta   90.00
_cell.angle_gamma   90.00
#
_symmetry.space_group_name_H-M   'P 1'
#
loop_
_entity.id
_entity.type
_entity.pdbx_description
1 polymer ?
#
loop_
_entity_poly.entity_id
_entity_poly.type
_entity_poly.pdbx_seq_one_letter_code
_entity_poly.pdbx_strand_id
1 'polypeptide(L)' 'MAENKKDKNVKKDLNIGANVSLNGLVTAVFDNMVHVQIGAKIVTVHIKDLYAGLNHSLIKN' A
#
# COMPACT_ATOMS: atom_id res chain seq x y z
N MET A 1 -14.62 33.09 15.77
CA MET A 1 -13.42 32.94 14.91
C MET A 1 -12.23 32.85 15.88
N ALA A 2 -11.41 31.82 15.98
CA ALA A 2 -11.19 30.62 15.17
C ALA A 2 -10.75 29.49 16.12
N GLU A 3 -11.26 28.29 15.91
CA GLU A 3 -10.83 27.09 16.66
C GLU A 3 -9.49 26.62 16.12
N ASN A 4 -8.45 26.70 16.95
CA ASN A 4 -7.11 26.18 16.66
C ASN A 4 -7.15 24.65 16.60
N LYS A 5 -7.35 24.09 15.40
CA LYS A 5 -7.09 22.66 15.15
C LYS A 5 -5.57 22.44 15.21
N LYS A 6 -5.08 22.06 16.39
CA LYS A 6 -3.78 21.38 16.52
C LYS A 6 -3.92 20.03 15.83
N ASP A 7 -3.52 19.96 14.57
CA ASP A 7 -3.22 18.70 13.92
C ASP A 7 -2.12 18.02 14.74
N LYS A 8 -2.55 17.08 15.59
CA LYS A 8 -1.65 16.20 16.32
C LYS A 8 -0.86 15.46 15.26
N ASN A 9 0.42 15.81 15.12
CA ASN A 9 1.41 15.03 14.41
C ASN A 9 1.52 13.68 15.13
N VAL A 10 0.60 12.77 14.81
CA VAL A 10 0.65 11.38 15.25
C VAL A 10 1.83 10.78 14.51
N LYS A 11 2.99 10.77 15.16
CA LYS A 11 4.11 9.94 14.76
C LYS A 11 3.58 8.50 14.74
N LYS A 12 3.33 7.98 13.54
CA LYS A 12 3.01 6.56 13.36
C LYS A 12 4.34 5.83 13.49
N ASP A 13 4.69 5.47 14.72
CA ASP A 13 5.85 4.64 14.99
C ASP A 13 5.68 3.31 14.24
N LEU A 14 6.58 3.10 13.27
CA LEU A 14 6.60 1.91 12.43
C LEU A 14 7.33 0.80 13.20
N ASN A 15 6.56 -0.17 13.66
CA ASN A 15 7.06 -1.28 14.48
C ASN A 15 7.32 -2.52 13.60
N ILE A 16 8.27 -3.35 14.02
CA ILE A 16 8.50 -4.66 13.39
C ILE A 16 7.23 -5.50 13.52
N GLY A 17 6.76 -6.07 12.41
CA GLY A 17 5.51 -6.82 12.34
C GLY A 17 4.26 -5.98 12.04
N ALA A 18 4.40 -4.66 11.87
CA ALA A 18 3.29 -3.81 11.42
C ALA A 18 2.96 -4.06 9.94
N ASN A 19 1.66 -4.10 9.63
CA ASN A 19 1.17 -4.16 8.25
C ASN A 19 1.23 -2.77 7.61
N VAL A 20 1.84 -2.68 6.43
CA VAL A 20 1.93 -1.46 5.63
C VAL A 20 1.42 -1.71 4.22
N SER A 21 0.82 -0.68 3.62
CA SER A 21 0.54 -0.65 2.19
C SER A 21 1.49 0.33 1.52
N LEU A 22 2.02 -0.05 0.36
CA LEU A 22 2.88 0.81 -0.46
C LEU A 22 2.26 0.97 -1.85
N ASN A 23 2.32 2.19 -2.36
CA ASN A 23 1.98 2.48 -3.74
C ASN A 23 3.23 2.21 -4.59
N GLY A 24 3.03 1.59 -5.75
CA GLY A 24 4.07 1.34 -6.72
C GLY A 24 3.54 1.48 -8.14
N LEU A 25 4.45 1.63 -9.09
CA LEU A 25 4.13 1.75 -10.51
C LEU A 25 4.24 0.39 -11.17
N VAL A 26 3.20 -0.05 -11.88
CA VAL A 26 3.27 -1.26 -12.69
C VAL A 26 4.13 -0.97 -13.92
N THR A 27 5.27 -1.65 -14.01
CA THR A 27 6.24 -1.48 -15.11
C THR A 27 6.10 -2.55 -16.18
N ALA A 28 5.67 -3.75 -15.80
CA ALA A 28 5.39 -4.83 -16.73
C ALA A 28 4.37 -5.81 -16.15
N VAL A 29 3.63 -6.48 -17.04
CA VAL A 29 2.66 -7.53 -16.71
C VAL A 29 2.97 -8.72 -17.60
N PHE A 30 3.23 -9.88 -16.98
CA PHE A 30 3.54 -11.12 -17.68
C PHE A 30 2.65 -12.23 -17.15
N ASP A 31 1.66 -12.62 -17.94
CA ASP A 31 0.69 -13.67 -17.61
C ASP A 31 0.14 -13.51 -16.18
N ASN A 32 0.61 -14.31 -15.21
CA ASN A 32 0.14 -14.30 -13.83
C ASN A 32 1.05 -13.52 -12.84
N MET A 33 2.03 -12.76 -13.34
CA MET A 33 2.96 -11.94 -12.55
C MET A 33 2.95 -10.47 -12.98
N VAL A 34 3.15 -9.59 -12.01
CA VAL A 34 3.26 -8.14 -12.20
C VAL A 34 4.56 -7.65 -11.60
N HIS A 35 5.25 -6.80 -12.36
CA HIS A 35 6.46 -6.13 -11.91
C HIS A 35 6.10 -4.73 -11.45
N VAL A 36 6.15 -4.51 -10.14
CA VAL A 36 5.83 -3.24 -9.50
C VAL A 36 7.12 -2.56 -9.07
N GLN A 37 7.35 -1.36 -9.59
CA GLN A 37 8.44 -0.50 -9.15
C GLN A 37 8.04 0.25 -7.87
N ILE A 38 8.86 0.11 -6.84
CA ILE A 38 8.73 0.81 -5.56
C ILE A 38 10.06 1.49 -5.28
N GLY A 39 10.07 2.82 -5.40
CA GLY A 39 11.32 3.60 -5.38
C GLY A 39 12.27 3.16 -6.49
N ALA A 40 13.52 2.84 -6.14
CA ALA A 40 14.55 2.41 -7.09
C ALA A 40 14.59 0.88 -7.33
N LYS A 41 13.64 0.11 -6.77
CA LYS A 41 13.61 -1.35 -6.89
C LYS A 41 12.37 -1.81 -7.66
N ILE A 42 12.51 -2.93 -8.36
CA ILE A 42 11.40 -3.65 -9.00
C ILE A 42 11.13 -4.90 -8.19
N VAL A 43 9.87 -5.10 -7.83
CA VAL A 43 9.38 -6.28 -7.11
C VAL A 43 8.42 -7.02 -8.02
N THR A 44 8.63 -8.33 -8.17
CA THR A 44 7.70 -9.19 -8.90
C THR A 44 6.72 -9.82 -7.93
N VAL A 45 5.43 -9.70 -8.23
CA VAL A 45 4.34 -10.18 -7.38
C VAL A 45 3.38 -11.00 -8.24
N HIS A 46 2.81 -12.06 -7.66
CA HIS A 46 1.73 -12.77 -8.33
C HIS A 46 0.46 -11.92 -8.34
N ILE A 47 -0.24 -11.91 -9.47
CA ILE A 47 -1.47 -11.12 -9.65
C ILE A 47 -2.55 -11.50 -8.63
N LYS A 48 -2.64 -12.78 -8.29
CA LYS A 48 -3.60 -13.29 -7.29
C LYS A 48 -3.40 -12.66 -5.91
N ASP A 49 -2.15 -12.40 -5.53
CA ASP A 49 -1.81 -11.83 -4.23
C ASP A 49 -2.16 -10.33 -4.16
N LEU A 50 -2.06 -9.61 -5.29
CA LEU A 50 -2.49 -8.22 -5.40
C LEU A 50 -4.02 -8.07 -5.26
N TYR A 51 -4.80 -8.95 -5.88
CA TYR A 51 -6.27 -8.89 -5.80
C TYR A 51 -6.83 -9.38 -4.46
N ALA A 52 -6.15 -10.29 -3.77
CA ALA A 52 -6.58 -10.76 -2.45
C ALA A 52 -6.67 -9.62 -1.42
N GLY A 53 -5.79 -8.61 -1.50
CA GLY A 53 -5.82 -7.43 -0.64
C GLY A 53 -6.98 -6.46 -0.93
N LEU A 54 -7.48 -6.41 -2.17
CA LEU A 54 -8.57 -5.52 -2.57
C LEU A 54 -9.93 -6.01 -2.06
N ASN A 55 -10.16 -7.32 -2.03
CA ASN A 55 -11.43 -7.90 -1.57
C ASN A 55 -11.67 -7.67 -0.07
N HIS A 56 -10.63 -7.49 0.74
CA HIS A 56 -10.79 -7.18 2.16
C HIS A 56 -11.11 -5.69 2.43
N SER A 57 -10.85 -4.80 1.45
CA SER A 57 -11.16 -3.37 1.55
C SER A 57 -12.57 -3.01 1.04
N LEU A 58 -13.19 -3.85 0.20
CA LEU A 58 -14.51 -3.60 -0.38
C LEU A 58 -15.67 -4.22 0.41
N ILE A 59 -15.39 -5.06 1.41
CA ILE A 59 -16.42 -5.70 2.28
C ILE A 59 -16.69 -4.89 3.57
N LYS A 60 -15.94 -3.81 3.81
CA LYS A 60 -16.26 -2.83 4.86
C LYS A 60 -16.80 -1.53 4.25
N ASN A 61 -18.04 -1.57 3.78
CA ASN A 61 -18.91 -0.40 3.69
C ASN A 61 -20.28 -0.79 4.24
#